data_AF-A0A412VLN9-F1
#
_entry.id   AF-A0A412VLN9-F1
#
_cell.length_a   1.000
_cell.length_b   1.000
_cell.length_c   1.000
_cell.angle_alpha   90.00
_cell.angle_beta   90.00
_cell.angle_gamma   90.00
#
_symmetry.space_group_name_H-M   'P 1'
#
loop_
_entity.id
_entity.type
_entity.pdbx_description
1 polymer ?
#
loop_
_entity_poly.entity_id
_entity_poly.type
_entity_poly.pdbx_seq_one_letter_code
_entity_poly.pdbx_strand_id
1 'polypeptide(L)'
;MSASDEALKVNIYPTGNAFTRNPIFLSVSSYSMATYSIRMNNEEIFKGNGIGEFRVNIAEIVETGIASTQILPDNTDPLLAVSGLSAKVTIHVVNEGEEEYNLSFTAWKGGISKKEFKRLRNMGTDIFSLKFLNESCNFFFTTRSNDWRITMRETELYPLCFIYPGHELKITELLTGQSLAVPGTAGNFYALNLEAVRLKFFTDYGVLANLFDVYSGDTFALRIGIEQSPTVRERYRLRFLNSYGTYEVFSLEGEASVTPSMDEDEDAVFRRYDEITDDYYSDRIRTEIQEAVTIKTGFKRPQEIRFLLDLLSSDDVYLAGYGREEIKVIPSAEEFSYRVRPDAPQNVTLKLMFADKESNWTGEITESGYRKPRVHSKEFSKQFN
;
A
#
# COMPACT_ATOMS: atom_id res chain seq x y z
N MET A 1 -44.71 39.41 -7.24
CA MET A 1 -44.05 38.08 -7.11
C MET A 1 -42.64 38.36 -6.65
N SER A 2 -42.28 37.99 -5.41
CA SER A 2 -40.90 38.14 -4.94
C SER A 2 -40.09 36.97 -5.47
N ALA A 3 -39.26 37.23 -6.48
CA ALA A 3 -38.20 36.32 -6.86
C ALA A 3 -37.19 36.30 -5.71
N SER A 4 -37.23 35.26 -4.90
CA SER A 4 -36.21 35.00 -3.90
C SER A 4 -34.91 34.65 -4.62
N ASP A 5 -33.87 35.43 -4.37
CA ASP A 5 -32.46 35.14 -4.68
C ASP A 5 -32.14 33.67 -4.40
N GLU A 6 -31.85 32.90 -5.44
CA GLU A 6 -31.17 31.61 -5.26
C GLU A 6 -29.77 31.72 -5.86
N ALA A 7 -28.85 32.11 -4.98
CA ALA A 7 -27.42 32.20 -5.20
C ALA A 7 -26.78 30.85 -5.56
N LEU A 8 -25.58 30.89 -6.16
CA LEU A 8 -24.68 29.76 -6.36
C LEU A 8 -24.55 28.90 -5.08
N LYS A 9 -24.98 27.64 -5.15
CA LYS A 9 -24.83 26.66 -4.07
C LYS A 9 -23.81 25.61 -4.46
N VAL A 10 -22.78 25.44 -3.63
CA VAL A 10 -21.70 24.47 -3.87
C VAL A 10 -21.47 23.64 -2.62
N ASN A 11 -21.40 22.32 -2.76
CA ASN A 11 -21.14 21.39 -1.67
C ASN A 11 -20.15 20.31 -2.11
N ILE A 12 -19.33 19.83 -1.18
CA ILE A 12 -18.45 18.67 -1.35
C ILE A 12 -18.81 17.59 -0.34
N TYR A 13 -18.76 16.34 -0.77
CA TYR A 13 -18.89 15.19 0.12
C TYR A 13 -17.87 14.12 -0.24
N PRO A 14 -17.12 13.55 0.73
CA PRO A 14 -17.07 13.93 2.15
C PRO A 14 -16.46 15.32 2.40
N THR A 15 -16.68 15.90 3.58
CA THR A 15 -16.08 17.17 4.02
C THR A 15 -14.84 16.92 4.88
N GLY A 16 -13.85 17.81 4.82
CA GLY A 16 -12.66 17.73 5.67
C GLY A 16 -11.62 16.74 5.15
N ASN A 17 -11.86 15.43 5.28
CA ASN A 17 -10.96 14.37 4.83
C ASN A 17 -11.68 13.40 3.89
N ALA A 18 -11.03 13.02 2.80
CA ALA A 18 -11.58 12.08 1.83
C ALA A 18 -10.52 11.12 1.29
N PHE A 19 -10.92 9.87 1.11
CA PHE A 19 -10.13 8.87 0.43
C PHE A 19 -10.39 8.88 -1.07
N THR A 20 -9.35 8.83 -1.91
CA THR A 20 -9.49 8.91 -3.37
C THR A 20 -10.06 7.64 -4.02
N ARG A 21 -9.94 6.47 -3.38
CA ARG A 21 -10.60 5.22 -3.81
C ARG A 21 -12.03 5.09 -3.27
N ASN A 22 -12.57 6.15 -2.68
CA ASN A 22 -13.98 6.28 -2.37
C ASN A 22 -14.59 7.48 -3.11
N PRO A 23 -15.90 7.50 -3.38
CA PRO A 23 -16.51 8.60 -4.12
C PRO A 23 -16.36 9.96 -3.42
N ILE A 24 -15.90 10.96 -4.17
CA ILE A 24 -15.80 12.37 -3.76
C ILE A 24 -16.70 13.18 -4.69
N PHE A 25 -17.84 13.63 -4.17
CA PHE A 25 -18.87 14.29 -4.96
C PHE A 25 -18.84 15.81 -4.78
N LEU A 26 -18.57 16.52 -5.86
CA LEU A 26 -18.84 17.94 -6.00
C LEU A 26 -20.28 18.12 -6.50
N SER A 27 -21.08 18.87 -5.76
CA SER A 27 -22.45 19.24 -6.11
C SER A 27 -22.53 20.74 -6.29
N VAL A 28 -23.03 21.19 -7.45
CA VAL A 28 -23.17 22.60 -7.81
C VAL A 28 -24.59 22.84 -8.28
N SER A 29 -25.19 23.93 -7.83
CA SER A 29 -26.47 24.44 -8.32
C SER A 29 -26.30 25.92 -8.68
N SER A 30 -26.55 26.24 -9.94
CA SER A 30 -26.42 27.59 -10.50
C SER A 30 -27.44 27.82 -11.61
N TYR A 31 -27.98 29.04 -11.70
CA TYR A 31 -28.92 29.45 -12.75
C TYR A 31 -28.23 29.78 -14.08
N SER A 32 -26.95 30.12 -14.03
CA SER A 32 -26.09 30.36 -15.17
C SER A 32 -24.96 29.33 -15.25
N MET A 33 -24.15 29.37 -16.31
CA MET A 33 -23.00 28.48 -16.44
C MET A 33 -22.07 28.68 -15.24
N ALA A 34 -21.82 27.59 -14.50
CA ALA A 34 -20.84 27.53 -13.44
C ALA A 34 -19.60 26.79 -13.93
N THR A 35 -18.43 27.38 -13.71
CA THR A 35 -17.13 26.77 -13.98
C THR A 35 -16.49 26.40 -12.64
N TYR A 36 -15.97 25.19 -12.52
CA TYR A 36 -15.22 24.74 -11.36
C TYR A 36 -13.77 24.40 -11.74
N SER A 37 -12.83 24.84 -10.92
CA SER A 37 -11.39 24.59 -11.02
C SER A 37 -10.95 23.78 -9.81
N ILE A 38 -10.29 22.66 -10.04
CA ILE A 38 -9.71 21.80 -8.99
C ILE A 38 -8.21 22.06 -8.96
N ARG A 39 -7.70 22.44 -7.80
CA ARG A 39 -6.30 22.75 -7.59
C ARG A 39 -5.69 21.89 -6.49
N MET A 40 -4.45 21.49 -6.72
CA MET A 40 -3.61 20.73 -5.79
C MET A 40 -2.20 21.31 -5.84
N ASN A 41 -1.56 21.51 -4.69
CA ASN A 41 -0.21 22.11 -4.62
C ASN A 41 -0.07 23.45 -5.38
N ASN A 42 -1.13 24.27 -5.36
CA ASN A 42 -1.26 25.53 -6.09
C ASN A 42 -1.28 25.43 -7.64
N GLU A 43 -1.39 24.22 -8.19
CA GLU A 43 -1.56 24.00 -9.63
C GLU A 43 -3.01 23.58 -9.95
N GLU A 44 -3.57 24.11 -11.03
CA GLU A 44 -4.86 23.65 -11.57
C GLU A 44 -4.67 22.33 -12.30
N ILE A 45 -5.26 21.27 -11.76
CA ILE A 45 -5.17 19.92 -12.33
C ILE A 45 -6.36 19.57 -13.20
N PHE A 46 -7.48 20.27 -13.02
CA PHE A 46 -8.70 20.03 -13.78
C PHE A 46 -9.62 21.24 -13.77
N LYS A 47 -10.34 21.42 -14.88
CA LYS A 47 -11.37 22.44 -15.04
C LYS A 47 -12.57 21.85 -15.75
N GLY A 48 -13.76 22.13 -15.23
CA GLY A 48 -15.03 21.70 -15.82
C GLY A 48 -16.09 22.78 -15.68
N ASN A 49 -17.22 22.58 -16.36
CA ASN A 49 -18.35 23.49 -16.32
C ASN A 49 -19.69 22.74 -16.40
N GLY A 50 -20.77 23.44 -16.02
CA GLY A 50 -22.14 22.93 -16.07
C GLY A 50 -23.17 24.02 -15.79
N ILE A 51 -24.42 23.77 -16.18
CA ILE A 51 -25.57 24.66 -15.93
C ILE A 51 -26.60 23.88 -15.11
N GLY A 52 -27.34 24.56 -14.24
CA GLY A 52 -28.40 23.97 -13.42
C GLY A 52 -27.83 23.24 -12.21
N GLU A 53 -28.48 22.15 -11.82
CA GLU A 53 -28.02 21.27 -10.75
C GLU A 53 -27.22 20.11 -11.32
N PHE A 54 -25.94 20.02 -10.97
CA PHE A 54 -25.08 18.92 -11.39
C PHE A 54 -24.24 18.36 -10.24
N ARG A 55 -23.86 17.09 -10.39
CA ARG A 55 -23.08 16.34 -9.42
C ARG A 55 -22.01 15.51 -10.13
N VAL A 56 -20.75 15.71 -9.76
CA VAL A 56 -19.59 15.05 -10.38
C VAL A 56 -18.80 14.30 -9.33
N ASN A 57 -18.40 13.06 -9.64
CA ASN A 57 -17.43 12.34 -8.83
C ASN A 57 -16.01 12.73 -9.30
N ILE A 58 -15.25 13.40 -8.43
CA ILE A 58 -13.91 13.93 -8.75
C ILE A 58 -12.77 13.08 -8.18
N ALA A 59 -13.08 11.91 -7.63
CA ALA A 59 -12.12 11.11 -6.87
C ALA A 59 -10.89 10.67 -7.70
N GLU A 60 -11.11 10.19 -8.92
CA GLU A 60 -10.02 9.76 -9.83
C GLU A 60 -9.14 10.93 -10.25
N ILE A 61 -9.74 12.09 -10.53
CA ILE A 61 -9.02 13.34 -10.87
C ILE A 61 -8.07 13.70 -9.73
N VAL A 62 -8.58 13.68 -8.49
CA VAL A 62 -7.79 14.00 -7.30
C VAL A 62 -6.69 12.96 -7.05
N GLU A 63 -6.94 11.66 -7.31
CA GLU A 63 -5.95 10.60 -7.12
C GLU A 63 -4.68 10.81 -7.97
N THR A 64 -4.83 11.35 -9.19
CA THR A 64 -3.69 11.61 -10.09
C THR A 64 -2.63 12.54 -9.49
N GLY A 65 -3.03 13.42 -8.57
CA GLY A 65 -2.13 14.35 -7.89
C GLY A 65 -1.46 13.78 -6.63
N ILE A 66 -1.69 12.50 -6.28
CA ILE A 66 -1.19 11.87 -5.05
C ILE A 66 -0.28 10.68 -5.37
N ALA A 67 1.00 10.83 -5.04
CA ALA A 67 2.01 9.78 -5.23
C ALA A 67 1.86 8.66 -4.20
N SER A 68 2.29 7.45 -4.56
CA SER A 68 2.60 6.41 -3.55
C SER A 68 4.01 6.66 -3.03
N THR A 69 4.19 6.69 -1.71
CA THR A 69 5.50 6.93 -1.11
C THR A 69 5.94 5.72 -0.30
N GLN A 70 7.12 5.19 -0.64
CA GLN A 70 7.78 4.15 0.14
C GLN A 70 8.56 4.80 1.28
N ILE A 71 8.45 4.22 2.47
CA ILE A 71 9.25 4.63 3.61
C ILE A 71 10.48 3.73 3.64
N LEU A 72 11.65 4.36 3.53
CA LEU A 72 12.92 3.65 3.56
C LEU A 72 13.22 3.21 5.01
N PRO A 73 13.51 1.92 5.25
CA PRO A 73 13.67 1.37 6.60
C PRO A 73 14.98 1.77 7.28
N ASP A 74 15.95 2.35 6.56
CA ASP A 74 17.29 2.65 7.10
C ASP A 74 17.32 3.82 8.11
N ASN A 75 16.17 4.44 8.40
CA ASN A 75 16.10 5.52 9.38
C ASN A 75 16.03 4.98 10.82
N THR A 76 16.91 5.49 11.68
CA THR A 76 16.99 5.11 13.11
C THR A 76 16.02 5.89 14.01
N ASP A 77 15.28 6.85 13.47
CA ASP A 77 14.31 7.64 14.22
C ASP A 77 13.02 6.85 14.49
N PRO A 78 12.49 6.87 15.73
CA PRO A 78 11.20 6.25 16.06
C PRO A 78 10.01 6.82 15.29
N LEU A 79 10.07 8.09 14.89
CA LEU A 79 9.00 8.80 14.19
C LEU A 79 9.52 9.39 12.89
N LEU A 80 8.88 9.01 11.79
CA LEU A 80 9.29 9.40 10.43
C LEU A 80 8.22 10.33 9.84
N ALA A 81 8.60 11.52 9.39
CA ALA A 81 7.67 12.39 8.65
C ALA A 81 7.39 11.78 7.27
N VAL A 82 6.12 11.71 6.89
CA VAL A 82 5.70 11.11 5.62
C VAL A 82 5.03 12.17 4.76
N SER A 83 5.55 12.36 3.55
CA SER A 83 4.97 13.25 2.53
C SER A 83 4.42 12.43 1.35
N GLY A 84 3.60 13.04 0.51
CA GLY A 84 3.16 12.47 -0.77
C GLY A 84 1.87 11.64 -0.73
N LEU A 85 1.48 11.08 0.41
CA LEU A 85 0.27 10.23 0.55
C LEU A 85 -1.05 11.00 0.79
N SER A 86 -0.94 12.31 0.99
CA SER A 86 -2.07 13.20 1.13
C SER A 86 -1.79 14.55 0.48
N ALA A 87 -2.83 15.22 0.03
CA ALA A 87 -2.73 16.55 -0.54
C ALA A 87 -3.94 17.41 -0.17
N LYS A 88 -3.69 18.70 0.06
CA LYS A 88 -4.76 19.68 0.24
C LYS A 88 -5.32 20.03 -1.14
N VAL A 89 -6.62 19.80 -1.31
CA VAL A 89 -7.37 20.11 -2.53
C VAL A 89 -8.16 21.39 -2.28
N THR A 90 -8.09 22.33 -3.22
CA THR A 90 -8.97 23.50 -3.25
C THR A 90 -9.82 23.47 -4.51
N ILE A 91 -11.11 23.78 -4.36
CA ILE A 91 -12.05 23.87 -5.48
C ILE A 91 -12.59 25.29 -5.51
N HIS A 92 -12.38 25.98 -6.61
CA HIS A 92 -12.92 27.30 -6.88
C HIS A 92 -14.05 27.17 -7.90
N VAL A 93 -15.23 27.69 -7.59
CA VAL A 93 -16.40 27.66 -8.47
C VAL A 93 -16.86 29.09 -8.72
N VAL A 94 -17.08 29.44 -9.98
CA VAL A 94 -17.54 30.77 -10.40
C VAL A 94 -18.67 30.63 -11.41
N ASN A 95 -19.73 31.42 -11.25
CA ASN A 95 -20.79 31.52 -12.26
C ASN A 95 -20.67 32.79 -13.12
N GLU A 96 -21.47 32.89 -14.19
CA GLU A 96 -21.49 34.08 -15.06
C GLU A 96 -21.98 35.36 -14.35
N GLY A 97 -22.62 35.22 -13.19
CA GLY A 97 -23.00 36.35 -12.33
C GLY A 97 -21.84 36.84 -11.44
N GLU A 98 -20.63 36.34 -11.64
CA GLU A 98 -19.43 36.61 -10.83
C GLU A 98 -19.57 36.19 -9.35
N GLU A 99 -20.54 35.34 -9.03
CA GLU A 99 -20.61 34.71 -7.71
C GLU A 99 -19.54 33.63 -7.63
N GLU A 100 -18.76 33.67 -6.56
CA GLU A 100 -17.66 32.73 -6.33
C GLU A 100 -17.88 31.91 -5.06
N TYR A 101 -17.45 30.65 -5.08
CA TYR A 101 -17.44 29.79 -3.92
C TYR A 101 -16.15 28.98 -3.86
N ASN A 102 -15.53 28.92 -2.67
CA ASN A 102 -14.29 28.18 -2.43
C ASN A 102 -14.52 27.04 -1.43
N LEU A 103 -14.09 25.84 -1.80
CA LEU A 103 -14.08 24.66 -0.95
C LEU A 103 -12.65 24.17 -0.77
N SER A 104 -12.38 23.54 0.37
CA SER A 104 -11.12 22.82 0.57
C SER A 104 -11.31 21.57 1.42
N PHE A 105 -10.52 20.54 1.13
CA PHE A 105 -10.46 19.31 1.89
C PHE A 105 -9.08 18.65 1.72
N THR A 106 -8.75 17.70 2.58
CA THR A 106 -7.55 16.88 2.46
C THR A 106 -7.91 15.56 1.81
N ALA A 107 -7.29 15.29 0.67
CA ALA A 107 -7.41 14.02 -0.03
C ALA A 107 -6.29 13.08 0.43
N TRP A 108 -6.64 11.81 0.64
CA TRP A 108 -5.76 10.74 1.07
C TRP A 108 -5.83 9.61 0.05
N LYS A 109 -4.67 9.08 -0.35
CA LYS A 109 -4.65 7.88 -1.20
C LYS A 109 -5.28 6.69 -0.46
N GLY A 110 -5.94 5.81 -1.20
CA GLY A 110 -6.59 4.61 -0.62
C GLY A 110 -8.09 4.80 -0.41
N GLY A 111 -8.71 3.91 0.36
CA GLY A 111 -10.14 3.90 0.63
C GLY A 111 -10.60 2.72 1.48
N ILE A 112 -11.89 2.72 1.79
CA ILE A 112 -12.57 1.64 2.50
C ILE A 112 -13.49 0.86 1.56
N SER A 113 -13.89 -0.35 1.96
CA SER A 113 -14.82 -1.15 1.16
C SER A 113 -16.15 -0.41 0.90
N LYS A 114 -16.77 -0.69 -0.26
CA LYS A 114 -18.08 -0.12 -0.63
C LYS A 114 -19.16 -0.36 0.43
N LYS A 115 -19.09 -1.49 1.14
CA LYS A 115 -20.00 -1.84 2.23
C LYS A 115 -19.83 -0.89 3.42
N GLU A 116 -18.59 -0.69 3.87
CA GLU A 116 -18.31 0.20 5.00
C GLU A 116 -18.56 1.67 4.65
N PHE A 117 -18.21 2.11 3.44
CA PHE A 117 -18.52 3.45 2.97
C PHE A 117 -20.02 3.76 3.03
N LYS A 118 -20.87 2.83 2.55
CA LYS A 118 -22.33 2.97 2.65
C LYS A 118 -22.80 2.99 4.11
N ARG A 119 -22.26 2.11 4.95
CA ARG A 119 -22.63 2.02 6.38
C ARG A 119 -22.32 3.31 7.12
N LEU A 120 -21.10 3.84 6.99
CA LEU A 120 -20.68 5.06 7.68
C LEU A 120 -21.48 6.27 7.21
N ARG A 121 -21.71 6.38 5.89
CA ARG A 121 -22.57 7.42 5.32
C ARG A 121 -23.98 7.40 5.90
N ASN A 122 -24.60 6.23 6.01
CA ASN A 122 -25.94 6.10 6.59
C ASN A 122 -25.98 6.44 8.09
N MET A 123 -24.85 6.32 8.78
CA MET A 123 -24.69 6.71 10.18
C MET A 123 -24.35 8.20 10.36
N GLY A 124 -24.13 8.95 9.28
CA GLY A 124 -23.73 10.36 9.35
C GLY A 124 -22.30 10.57 9.86
N THR A 125 -21.43 9.57 9.72
CA THR A 125 -20.01 9.64 10.11
C THR A 125 -19.11 9.22 8.94
N ASP A 126 -17.82 9.43 9.09
CA ASP A 126 -16.79 8.96 8.16
C ASP A 126 -15.72 8.11 8.87
N ILE A 127 -14.82 7.51 8.09
CA ILE A 127 -13.78 6.64 8.61
C ILE A 127 -12.65 7.39 9.32
N PHE A 128 -12.38 8.65 8.96
CA PHE A 128 -11.38 9.46 9.64
C PHE A 128 -11.85 9.77 11.05
N SER A 129 -13.08 10.24 11.20
CA SER A 129 -13.70 10.48 12.51
C SER A 129 -13.80 9.19 13.35
N LEU A 130 -14.12 8.05 12.72
CA LEU A 130 -14.27 6.79 13.44
C LEU A 130 -12.93 6.15 13.87
N LYS A 131 -11.89 6.26 13.02
CA LYS A 131 -10.63 5.52 13.14
C LYS A 131 -9.40 6.45 13.10
N PHE A 132 -9.13 7.10 11.98
CA PHE A 132 -7.81 7.72 11.72
C PHE A 132 -7.51 9.00 12.50
N LEU A 133 -8.54 9.65 13.05
CA LEU A 133 -8.45 10.82 13.93
C LEU A 133 -8.99 10.51 15.34
N ASN A 134 -9.29 9.24 15.62
CA ASN A 134 -9.83 8.82 16.91
C ASN A 134 -8.73 8.29 17.82
N GLU A 135 -8.34 9.11 18.78
CA GLU A 135 -7.25 8.84 19.73
C GLU A 135 -7.52 7.66 20.69
N SER A 136 -8.77 7.22 20.80
CA SER A 136 -9.18 6.12 21.68
C SER A 136 -9.19 4.76 21.00
N CYS A 137 -8.62 4.64 19.79
CA CYS A 137 -8.59 3.38 19.06
C CYS A 137 -7.36 3.25 18.16
N ASN A 138 -7.29 2.14 17.43
CA ASN A 138 -6.27 1.93 16.40
C ASN A 138 -6.46 2.90 15.23
N PHE A 139 -5.72 4.02 15.27
CA PHE A 139 -5.71 5.05 14.24
C PHE A 139 -4.66 4.82 13.13
N PHE A 140 -3.95 3.69 13.13
CA PHE A 140 -2.95 3.39 12.08
C PHE A 140 -3.62 3.00 10.76
N PHE A 141 -2.95 3.37 9.66
CA PHE A 141 -3.29 3.03 8.29
C PHE A 141 -2.86 1.59 7.98
N THR A 142 -3.24 0.63 8.83
CA THR A 142 -2.98 -0.80 8.64
C THR A 142 -4.27 -1.57 8.40
N THR A 143 -4.26 -2.50 7.44
CA THR A 143 -5.37 -3.44 7.20
C THR A 143 -5.18 -4.77 7.90
N ARG A 144 -4.00 -4.99 8.52
CA ARG A 144 -3.67 -6.19 9.31
C ARG A 144 -4.62 -6.43 10.46
N SER A 145 -5.04 -5.36 11.13
CA SER A 145 -6.00 -5.44 12.22
C SER A 145 -6.87 -4.19 12.28
N ASN A 146 -8.17 -4.42 12.50
CA ASN A 146 -9.13 -3.38 12.88
C ASN A 146 -9.49 -3.46 14.38
N ASP A 147 -8.79 -4.31 15.14
CA ASP A 147 -8.95 -4.43 16.58
C ASP A 147 -7.99 -3.46 17.31
N TRP A 148 -8.16 -3.30 18.62
CA TRP A 148 -7.24 -2.57 19.50
C TRP A 148 -5.88 -3.26 19.64
N ARG A 149 -5.70 -4.46 19.05
CA ARG A 149 -4.42 -5.18 18.99
C ARG A 149 -3.94 -5.30 17.55
N ILE A 150 -2.70 -4.90 17.32
CA ILE A 150 -1.96 -5.21 16.10
C ILE A 150 -0.88 -6.23 16.47
N THR A 151 -0.90 -7.38 15.81
CA THR A 151 0.12 -8.40 15.97
C THR A 151 0.81 -8.64 14.63
N MET A 152 2.13 -8.56 14.60
CA MET A 152 2.95 -8.80 13.40
C MET A 152 4.22 -9.56 13.77
N ARG A 153 4.81 -10.23 12.80
CA ARG A 153 6.08 -10.94 13.03
C ARG A 153 7.26 -9.97 12.89
N GLU A 154 8.40 -10.29 13.50
CA GLU A 154 9.64 -9.53 13.34
C GLU A 154 10.04 -9.35 11.87
N THR A 155 9.75 -10.34 11.03
CA THR A 155 10.04 -10.30 9.58
C THR A 155 9.06 -9.47 8.75
N GLU A 156 8.00 -8.97 9.39
CA GLU A 156 6.95 -8.16 8.79
C GLU A 156 6.98 -6.71 9.29
N LEU A 157 8.00 -6.36 10.07
CA LEU A 157 8.16 -4.99 10.56
C LEU A 157 8.32 -4.04 9.37
N TYR A 158 7.45 -3.05 9.37
CA TYR A 158 7.45 -1.93 8.44
C TYR A 158 6.86 -0.72 9.19
N PRO A 159 7.31 0.52 8.91
CA PRO A 159 6.79 1.69 9.61
C PRO A 159 5.26 1.82 9.47
N LEU A 160 4.56 1.99 10.60
CA LEU A 160 3.11 2.10 10.63
C LEU A 160 2.68 3.55 10.46
N CYS A 161 2.05 3.87 9.33
CA CYS A 161 1.59 5.22 9.02
C CYS A 161 0.34 5.65 9.82
N PHE A 162 0.26 6.92 10.19
CA PHE A 162 -0.87 7.51 10.90
C PHE A 162 -0.90 9.05 10.80
N ILE A 163 -2.06 9.62 11.06
CA ILE A 163 -2.21 11.07 11.28
C ILE A 163 -1.92 11.34 12.76
N TYR A 164 -0.97 12.22 13.04
CA TYR A 164 -0.58 12.50 14.42
C TYR A 164 -1.76 13.08 15.20
N PRO A 165 -2.08 12.51 16.38
CA PRO A 165 -3.23 12.95 17.16
C PRO A 165 -3.02 14.33 17.81
N GLY A 166 -4.06 14.87 18.45
CA GLY A 166 -4.01 16.15 19.14
C GLY A 166 -3.08 16.15 20.36
N HIS A 167 -2.90 15.00 21.01
CA HIS A 167 -2.02 14.84 22.18
C HIS A 167 -0.74 14.07 21.86
N GLU A 168 0.34 14.38 22.59
CA GLU A 168 1.64 13.71 22.44
C GLU A 168 1.51 12.19 22.57
N LEU A 169 2.18 11.47 21.67
CA LEU A 169 2.24 10.02 21.73
C LEU A 169 3.21 9.53 22.79
N LYS A 170 2.73 8.55 23.55
CA LYS A 170 3.53 7.82 24.54
C LYS A 170 3.46 6.34 24.25
N ILE A 171 4.61 5.72 24.03
CA ILE A 171 4.73 4.28 23.83
C ILE A 171 5.24 3.68 25.13
N THR A 172 4.51 2.73 25.69
CA THR A 172 4.89 2.08 26.95
C THR A 172 5.12 0.60 26.69
N GLU A 173 6.33 0.13 26.96
CA GLU A 173 6.61 -1.31 26.91
C GLU A 173 6.05 -2.01 28.15
N LEU A 174 5.56 -3.24 28.01
CA LEU A 174 4.81 -3.92 29.07
C LEU A 174 5.62 -4.87 29.96
N LEU A 175 6.92 -5.05 29.71
CA LEU A 175 7.79 -5.86 30.54
C LEU A 175 8.19 -5.12 31.82
N THR A 176 8.60 -3.85 31.71
CA THR A 176 9.06 -3.04 32.84
C THR A 176 8.21 -1.79 33.09
N GLY A 177 7.28 -1.46 32.19
CA GLY A 177 6.42 -0.28 32.27
C GLY A 177 7.12 1.02 31.88
N GLN A 178 8.31 0.94 31.27
CA GLN A 178 9.04 2.10 30.78
C GLN A 178 8.33 2.70 29.58
N SER A 179 8.47 4.02 29.43
CA SER A 179 7.80 4.75 28.37
C SER A 179 8.76 5.61 27.55
N LEU A 180 8.41 5.78 26.29
CA LEU A 180 9.05 6.65 25.34
C LEU A 180 8.03 7.69 24.85
N ALA A 181 8.34 8.97 25.04
CA ALA A 181 7.60 10.06 24.41
C ALA A 181 8.03 10.18 22.94
N VAL A 182 7.06 10.37 22.05
CA VAL A 182 7.25 10.45 20.61
C VAL A 182 6.62 11.75 20.09
N PRO A 183 7.35 12.88 20.16
CA PRO A 183 6.80 14.19 19.83
C PRO A 183 6.56 14.33 18.32
N GLY A 184 5.47 14.98 17.96
CA GLY A 184 5.08 15.26 16.58
C GLY A 184 4.08 16.42 16.49
N THR A 185 3.70 16.77 15.27
CA THR A 185 2.75 17.87 15.02
C THR A 185 1.37 17.32 14.71
N ALA A 186 0.36 17.69 15.51
CA ALA A 186 -1.03 17.25 15.31
C ALA A 186 -1.52 17.51 13.88
N GLY A 187 -2.20 16.52 13.30
CA GLY A 187 -2.72 16.55 11.93
C GLY A 187 -1.69 16.27 10.83
N ASN A 188 -0.38 16.30 11.12
CA ASN A 188 0.64 15.90 10.16
C ASN A 188 0.69 14.37 10.04
N PHE A 189 1.13 13.90 8.88
CA PHE A 189 1.24 12.48 8.59
C PHE A 189 2.64 11.95 8.93
N TYR A 190 2.69 10.89 9.73
CA TYR A 190 3.92 10.26 10.18
C TYR A 190 3.84 8.75 10.05
N ALA A 191 4.97 8.08 10.19
CA ALA A 191 5.05 6.66 10.41
C ALA A 191 5.84 6.32 11.66
N LEU A 192 5.32 5.37 12.43
CA LEU A 192 5.97 4.85 13.61
C LEU A 192 6.92 3.71 13.22
N ASN A 193 8.22 3.92 13.37
CA ASN A 193 9.23 2.91 13.12
C ASN A 193 9.42 2.02 14.35
N LEU A 194 8.77 0.86 14.35
CA LEU A 194 8.83 -0.09 15.46
C LEU A 194 10.23 -0.66 15.69
N GLU A 195 11.07 -0.79 14.67
CA GLU A 195 12.46 -1.26 14.84
C GLU A 195 13.28 -0.22 15.62
N ALA A 196 13.15 1.05 15.26
CA ALA A 196 13.79 2.15 15.98
C ALA A 196 13.26 2.29 17.42
N VAL A 197 11.95 2.11 17.63
CA VAL A 197 11.35 2.08 18.98
C VAL A 197 11.97 0.96 19.82
N ARG A 198 12.04 -0.27 19.29
CA ARG A 198 12.68 -1.41 19.99
C ARG A 198 14.13 -1.13 20.32
N LEU A 199 14.89 -0.62 19.36
CA LEU A 199 16.29 -0.26 19.54
C LEU A 199 16.47 0.79 20.63
N LYS A 200 15.57 1.78 20.70
CA LYS A 200 15.61 2.81 21.73
C LYS A 200 15.31 2.26 23.12
N PHE A 201 14.30 1.40 23.27
CA PHE A 201 14.06 0.71 24.55
C PHE A 201 15.25 -0.16 24.99
N PHE A 202 15.87 -0.85 24.04
CA PHE A 202 17.05 -1.67 24.33
C PHE A 202 18.25 -0.81 24.75
N THR A 203 18.49 0.30 24.06
CA THR A 203 19.64 1.18 24.32
C THR A 203 19.49 1.98 25.61
N ASP A 204 18.30 2.55 25.85
CA ASP A 204 18.05 3.45 26.98
C ASP A 204 17.77 2.67 28.28
N TYR A 205 17.13 1.50 28.17
CA TYR A 205 16.64 0.75 29.34
C TYR A 205 17.13 -0.72 29.41
N GLY A 206 17.85 -1.22 28.41
CA GLY A 206 18.30 -2.61 28.37
C GLY A 206 17.18 -3.63 28.10
N VAL A 207 16.04 -3.19 27.56
CA VAL A 207 14.84 -4.02 27.36
C VAL A 207 14.61 -4.30 25.88
N LEU A 208 14.61 -5.59 25.52
CA LEU A 208 14.13 -6.03 24.20
C LEU A 208 12.60 -6.09 24.21
N ALA A 209 11.96 -4.95 23.98
CA ALA A 209 10.50 -4.84 24.02
C ALA A 209 9.86 -5.49 22.78
N ASN A 210 8.82 -6.31 23.02
CA ASN A 210 8.02 -6.96 21.97
C ASN A 210 6.52 -6.67 22.12
N LEU A 211 6.10 -6.00 23.20
CA LEU A 211 4.71 -5.68 23.47
C LEU A 211 4.62 -4.25 23.99
N PHE A 212 3.84 -3.43 23.30
CA PHE A 212 3.74 -1.99 23.53
C PHE A 212 2.29 -1.57 23.64
N ASP A 213 1.99 -0.73 24.61
CA ASP A 213 0.77 0.08 24.62
C ASP A 213 1.08 1.46 24.05
N VAL A 214 0.24 1.91 23.13
CA VAL A 214 0.30 3.23 22.52
C VAL A 214 -0.78 4.10 23.14
N TYR A 215 -0.37 5.24 23.69
CA TYR A 215 -1.23 6.25 24.29
C TYR A 215 -1.12 7.57 23.51
N SER A 216 -2.22 8.31 23.47
CA SER A 216 -2.24 9.72 23.08
C SER A 216 -2.64 10.53 24.31
N GLY A 217 -1.69 11.28 24.87
CA GLY A 217 -1.81 11.80 26.23
C GLY A 217 -2.01 10.66 27.23
N ASP A 218 -3.09 10.72 28.01
CA ASP A 218 -3.48 9.67 28.96
C ASP A 218 -4.46 8.63 28.37
N THR A 219 -4.87 8.80 27.11
CA THR A 219 -5.85 7.94 26.46
C THR A 219 -5.16 6.73 25.84
N PHE A 220 -5.58 5.53 26.26
CA PHE A 220 -5.15 4.29 25.61
C PHE A 220 -5.74 4.19 24.19
N ALA A 221 -4.88 3.99 23.19
CA ALA A 221 -5.29 3.87 21.81
C ALA A 221 -5.31 2.40 21.35
N LEU A 222 -4.16 1.72 21.45
CA LEU A 222 -4.00 0.34 21.00
C LEU A 222 -2.77 -0.34 21.61
N ARG A 223 -2.68 -1.66 21.39
CA ARG A 223 -1.54 -2.51 21.73
C ARG A 223 -0.88 -3.08 20.48
N ILE A 224 0.44 -3.05 20.43
CA ILE A 224 1.25 -3.62 19.35
C ILE A 224 2.08 -4.76 19.91
N GLY A 225 1.93 -5.95 19.32
CA GLY A 225 2.71 -7.15 19.63
C GLY A 225 3.59 -7.58 18.46
N ILE A 226 4.86 -7.84 18.75
CA ILE A 226 5.85 -8.32 17.79
C ILE A 226 6.18 -9.77 18.14
N GLU A 227 5.82 -10.68 17.24
CA GLU A 227 6.05 -12.12 17.39
C GLU A 227 7.36 -12.54 16.75
N GLN A 228 8.06 -13.47 17.39
CA GLN A 228 9.24 -14.10 16.81
C GLN A 228 8.85 -14.87 15.53
N SER A 229 9.63 -14.68 14.46
CA SER A 229 9.44 -15.46 13.23
C SER A 229 10.12 -16.83 13.32
N PRO A 230 9.48 -17.92 12.83
CA PRO A 230 10.09 -19.24 12.82
C PRO A 230 11.33 -19.28 11.91
N THR A 231 12.36 -20.04 12.31
CA THR A 231 13.54 -20.27 11.48
C THR A 231 13.18 -21.21 10.33
N VAL A 232 13.20 -20.69 9.10
CA VAL A 232 12.87 -21.43 7.88
C VAL A 232 14.04 -21.34 6.90
N ARG A 233 14.17 -22.36 6.04
CA ARG A 233 15.22 -22.42 5.02
C ARG A 233 15.04 -21.36 3.94
N GLU A 234 13.80 -21.19 3.48
CA GLU A 234 13.42 -20.23 2.45
C GLU A 234 12.39 -19.25 3.03
N ARG A 235 12.69 -17.96 2.89
CA ARG A 235 11.85 -16.86 3.34
C ARG A 235 11.83 -15.77 2.29
N TYR A 236 10.63 -15.33 1.96
CA TYR A 236 10.39 -14.21 1.06
C TYR A 236 9.52 -13.17 1.76
N ARG A 237 9.53 -11.94 1.26
CA ARG A 237 8.68 -10.86 1.75
C ARG A 237 7.91 -10.25 0.60
N LEU A 238 6.63 -10.01 0.79
CA LEU A 238 5.81 -9.23 -0.11
C LEU A 238 5.55 -7.87 0.51
N ARG A 239 6.09 -6.82 -0.11
CA ARG A 239 5.75 -5.45 0.23
C ARG A 239 4.62 -5.02 -0.70
N PHE A 240 3.49 -4.59 -0.15
CA PHE A 240 2.32 -4.25 -0.95
C PHE A 240 1.63 -2.99 -0.46
N LEU A 241 0.96 -2.29 -1.37
CA LEU A 241 0.14 -1.13 -1.07
C LEU A 241 -1.21 -1.58 -0.51
N ASN A 242 -1.48 -1.31 0.76
CA ASN A 242 -2.73 -1.71 1.39
C ASN A 242 -3.92 -0.86 0.92
N SER A 243 -5.14 -1.26 1.27
CA SER A 243 -6.36 -0.51 0.92
C SER A 243 -6.35 0.94 1.42
N TYR A 244 -5.62 1.28 2.47
CA TYR A 244 -5.51 2.65 3.01
C TYR A 244 -4.41 3.49 2.36
N GLY A 245 -3.77 2.98 1.30
CA GLY A 245 -2.78 3.72 0.53
C GLY A 245 -1.37 3.73 1.12
N THR A 246 -1.05 2.82 2.05
CA THR A 246 0.28 2.74 2.67
C THR A 246 0.89 1.36 2.45
N TYR A 247 2.23 1.28 2.35
CA TYR A 247 2.88 -0.01 2.21
C TYR A 247 2.87 -0.79 3.53
N GLU A 248 2.64 -2.09 3.44
CA GLU A 248 2.86 -3.06 4.52
C GLU A 248 3.64 -4.28 3.98
N VAL A 249 4.19 -5.08 4.90
CA VAL A 249 4.96 -6.28 4.55
C VAL A 249 4.26 -7.55 5.03
N PHE A 250 4.20 -8.54 4.15
CA PHE A 250 3.70 -9.89 4.42
C PHE A 250 4.85 -10.90 4.28
N SER A 251 5.10 -11.70 5.32
CA SER A 251 6.18 -12.69 5.30
C SER A 251 5.69 -14.02 4.72
N LEU A 252 6.44 -14.54 3.76
CA LEU A 252 6.20 -15.85 3.15
C LEU A 252 7.27 -16.83 3.64
N GLU A 253 6.79 -17.90 4.26
CA GLU A 253 7.58 -18.99 4.79
C GLU A 253 7.18 -20.23 4.00
N GLY A 254 8.05 -20.69 3.12
CA GLY A 254 7.71 -21.78 2.21
C GLY A 254 8.70 -21.90 1.06
N GLU A 255 8.77 -23.11 0.52
CA GLU A 255 9.58 -23.38 -0.66
C GLU A 255 8.96 -22.69 -1.87
N ALA A 256 9.81 -22.03 -2.67
CA ALA A 256 9.43 -21.43 -3.93
C ALA A 256 9.70 -22.38 -5.10
N SER A 257 8.74 -22.49 -6.02
CA SER A 257 8.94 -23.14 -7.31
C SER A 257 8.62 -22.18 -8.45
N VAL A 258 9.51 -22.11 -9.43
CA VAL A 258 9.36 -21.25 -10.61
C VAL A 258 8.69 -22.02 -11.73
N THR A 259 7.74 -21.40 -12.40
CA THR A 259 7.11 -21.94 -13.60
C THR A 259 7.21 -20.89 -14.71
N PRO A 260 8.08 -21.09 -15.72
CA PRO A 260 8.10 -20.24 -16.89
C PRO A 260 6.90 -20.58 -17.78
N SER A 261 6.18 -19.55 -18.20
CA SER A 261 5.15 -19.65 -19.25
C SER A 261 5.66 -18.99 -20.52
N MET A 262 5.53 -19.69 -21.64
CA MET A 262 5.87 -19.21 -22.98
C MET A 262 4.57 -19.05 -23.75
N ASP A 263 4.33 -17.87 -24.31
CA ASP A 263 3.22 -17.70 -25.24
C ASP A 263 3.59 -18.45 -26.54
N GLU A 264 2.84 -19.51 -26.85
CA GLU A 264 2.95 -20.25 -28.12
C GLU A 264 2.30 -19.42 -29.22
N ASP A 265 2.98 -18.36 -29.65
CA ASP A 265 2.53 -17.54 -30.77
C ASP A 265 2.88 -18.26 -32.08
N GLU A 266 1.89 -18.84 -32.76
CA GLU A 266 2.09 -19.56 -34.04
C GLU A 266 2.71 -18.65 -35.12
N ASP A 267 2.52 -17.33 -35.01
CA ASP A 267 3.08 -16.31 -35.90
C ASP A 267 4.55 -15.94 -35.60
N ALA A 268 5.16 -16.48 -34.53
CA ALA A 268 6.57 -16.22 -34.19
C ALA A 268 7.56 -16.95 -35.10
N VAL A 269 7.09 -17.92 -35.90
CA VAL A 269 7.89 -18.68 -36.87
C VAL A 269 7.58 -18.18 -38.27
N PHE A 270 8.58 -17.63 -38.95
CA PHE A 270 8.45 -17.11 -40.31
C PHE A 270 9.44 -17.79 -41.26
N ARG A 271 9.20 -17.66 -42.56
CA ARG A 271 10.12 -18.18 -43.57
C ARG A 271 11.09 -17.10 -44.01
N ARG A 272 12.38 -17.39 -43.97
CA ARG A 272 13.44 -16.53 -44.51
C ARG A 272 14.02 -17.16 -45.76
N TYR A 273 14.15 -16.36 -46.81
CA TYR A 273 14.77 -16.80 -48.06
C TYR A 273 16.29 -16.94 -47.88
N ASP A 274 16.84 -18.04 -48.36
CA ASP A 274 18.27 -18.34 -48.43
C ASP A 274 18.74 -18.27 -49.88
N GLU A 275 19.52 -17.23 -50.18
CA GLU A 275 20.08 -16.97 -51.51
C GLU A 275 21.08 -18.04 -51.96
N ILE A 276 21.68 -18.81 -51.05
CA ILE A 276 22.69 -19.84 -51.37
C ILE A 276 22.01 -21.11 -51.88
N THR A 277 20.91 -21.50 -51.23
CA THR A 277 20.17 -22.73 -51.58
C THR A 277 18.98 -22.47 -52.49
N ASP A 278 18.67 -21.19 -52.78
CA ASP A 278 17.46 -20.75 -53.51
C ASP A 278 16.16 -21.34 -52.93
N ASP A 279 16.07 -21.36 -51.59
CA ASP A 279 14.93 -21.94 -50.87
C ASP A 279 14.61 -21.13 -49.60
N TYR A 280 13.49 -21.45 -48.95
CA TYR A 280 13.09 -20.85 -47.69
C TYR A 280 13.36 -21.80 -46.51
N TYR A 281 14.00 -21.31 -45.46
CA TYR A 281 14.08 -22.00 -44.17
C TYR A 281 13.20 -21.32 -43.13
N SER A 282 12.84 -22.09 -42.09
CA SER A 282 12.07 -21.56 -40.96
C SER A 282 13.01 -20.86 -39.99
N ASP A 283 12.69 -19.60 -39.67
CA ASP A 283 13.37 -18.77 -38.69
C ASP A 283 12.35 -18.34 -37.63
N ARG A 284 12.79 -17.89 -36.45
CA ARG A 284 11.88 -17.46 -35.39
C ARG A 284 12.36 -16.24 -34.64
N ILE A 285 11.41 -15.45 -34.16
CA ILE A 285 11.68 -14.36 -33.21
C ILE A 285 11.88 -14.98 -31.81
N ARG A 286 12.65 -14.30 -30.94
CA ARG A 286 12.80 -14.71 -29.54
C ARG A 286 11.43 -14.69 -28.86
N THR A 287 11.09 -15.77 -28.17
CA THR A 287 9.83 -15.88 -27.43
C THR A 287 9.95 -15.18 -26.09
N GLU A 288 8.96 -14.34 -25.78
CA GLU A 288 8.81 -13.76 -24.46
C GLU A 288 8.38 -14.83 -23.45
N ILE A 289 9.06 -14.84 -22.30
CA ILE A 289 8.80 -15.74 -21.19
C ILE A 289 8.20 -14.90 -20.06
N GLN A 290 7.02 -15.32 -19.62
CA GLN A 290 6.37 -14.80 -18.42
C GLN A 290 6.68 -15.74 -17.26
N GLU A 291 7.38 -15.26 -16.24
CA GLU A 291 7.68 -16.07 -15.05
C GLU A 291 6.60 -15.96 -13.99
N ALA A 292 6.38 -17.08 -13.28
CA ALA A 292 5.59 -17.10 -12.06
C ALA A 292 6.28 -17.93 -10.96
N VAL A 293 6.27 -17.41 -9.74
CA VAL A 293 6.78 -18.09 -8.55
C VAL A 293 5.61 -18.56 -7.70
N THR A 294 5.57 -19.87 -7.42
CA THR A 294 4.56 -20.48 -6.55
C THR A 294 5.16 -20.75 -5.19
N ILE A 295 4.52 -20.25 -4.13
CA ILE A 295 5.00 -20.36 -2.74
C ILE A 295 3.90 -20.95 -1.87
N LYS A 296 4.22 -22.06 -1.19
CA LYS A 296 3.33 -22.69 -0.20
C LYS A 296 3.48 -21.98 1.14
N THR A 297 2.56 -21.08 1.45
CA THR A 297 2.72 -20.14 2.58
C THR A 297 2.44 -20.72 3.97
N GLY A 298 2.01 -21.99 4.02
CA GLY A 298 1.62 -22.69 5.23
C GLY A 298 0.27 -22.22 5.79
N PHE A 299 0.00 -22.62 7.03
CA PHE A 299 -1.24 -22.31 7.73
C PHE A 299 -1.31 -20.84 8.16
N LYS A 300 -2.41 -20.16 7.84
CA LYS A 300 -2.69 -18.76 8.17
C LYS A 300 -3.85 -18.63 9.17
N ARG A 301 -3.69 -17.72 10.13
CA ARG A 301 -4.71 -17.33 11.11
C ARG A 301 -5.83 -16.50 10.47
N PRO A 302 -7.03 -16.43 11.07
CA PRO A 302 -8.14 -15.67 10.49
C PRO A 302 -7.84 -14.18 10.19
N GLN A 303 -6.99 -13.54 10.98
CA GLN A 303 -6.57 -12.14 10.75
C GLN A 303 -5.59 -12.05 9.56
N GLU A 304 -4.63 -12.97 9.47
CA GLU A 304 -3.67 -13.06 8.36
C GLU A 304 -4.39 -13.32 7.02
N ILE A 305 -5.51 -14.05 7.02
CA ILE A 305 -6.35 -14.26 5.84
C ILE A 305 -6.96 -12.95 5.30
N ARG A 306 -7.40 -12.04 6.19
CA ARG A 306 -7.95 -10.73 5.75
C ARG A 306 -6.88 -9.82 5.21
N PHE A 307 -5.71 -9.84 5.85
CA PHE A 307 -4.55 -9.11 5.38
C PHE A 307 -4.07 -9.64 4.02
N LEU A 308 -4.14 -10.96 3.81
CA LEU A 308 -3.84 -11.58 2.53
C LEU A 308 -4.84 -11.21 1.43
N LEU A 309 -6.13 -11.10 1.74
CA LEU A 309 -7.13 -10.64 0.77
C LEU A 309 -6.82 -9.22 0.27
N ASP A 310 -6.38 -8.34 1.16
CA ASP A 310 -5.97 -6.99 0.78
C ASP A 310 -4.75 -7.02 -0.15
N LEU A 311 -3.73 -7.83 0.20
CA LEU A 311 -2.56 -8.08 -0.64
C LEU A 311 -2.92 -8.61 -2.03
N LEU A 312 -3.83 -9.58 -2.12
CA LEU A 312 -4.30 -10.15 -3.38
C LEU A 312 -5.06 -9.14 -4.25
N SER A 313 -5.61 -8.09 -3.64
CA SER A 313 -6.30 -7.01 -4.34
C SER A 313 -5.44 -5.76 -4.57
N SER A 314 -4.19 -5.77 -4.11
CA SER A 314 -3.28 -4.64 -4.26
C SER A 314 -2.89 -4.45 -5.71
N ASP A 315 -2.84 -3.19 -6.13
CA ASP A 315 -2.35 -2.76 -7.44
C ASP A 315 -0.83 -2.58 -7.49
N ASP A 316 -0.15 -2.69 -6.34
CA ASP A 316 1.29 -2.52 -6.27
C ASP A 316 1.91 -3.47 -5.24
N VAL A 317 2.68 -4.46 -5.71
CA VAL A 317 3.25 -5.55 -4.91
C VAL A 317 4.65 -5.88 -5.40
N TYR A 318 5.58 -6.01 -4.45
CA TYR A 318 6.98 -6.29 -4.69
C TYR A 318 7.43 -7.51 -3.89
N LEU A 319 8.11 -8.44 -4.55
CA LEU A 319 8.73 -9.63 -3.98
C LEU A 319 10.19 -9.34 -3.62
N ALA A 320 10.51 -9.43 -2.33
CA ALA A 320 11.85 -9.28 -1.80
C ALA A 320 12.39 -10.62 -1.26
N GLY A 321 13.71 -10.81 -1.35
CA GLY A 321 14.41 -12.02 -0.89
C GLY A 321 14.48 -13.16 -1.93
N TYR A 322 13.93 -12.95 -3.13
CA TYR A 322 14.07 -13.87 -4.26
C TYR A 322 15.32 -13.58 -5.09
N GLY A 323 15.57 -12.31 -5.40
CA GLY A 323 16.80 -11.83 -6.04
C GLY A 323 17.50 -10.76 -5.20
N ARG A 324 18.51 -10.09 -5.79
CA ARG A 324 19.18 -8.93 -5.20
C ARG A 324 18.25 -7.74 -5.02
N GLU A 325 17.43 -7.48 -6.02
CA GLU A 325 16.47 -6.38 -6.04
C GLU A 325 15.04 -6.91 -5.82
N GLU A 326 14.15 -6.00 -5.43
CA GLU A 326 12.74 -6.32 -5.32
C GLU A 326 12.10 -6.40 -6.69
N ILE A 327 11.33 -7.45 -6.94
CA ILE A 327 10.69 -7.72 -8.23
C ILE A 327 9.22 -7.35 -8.14
N LYS A 328 8.70 -6.56 -9.08
CA LYS A 328 7.27 -6.26 -9.13
C LYS A 328 6.50 -7.52 -9.55
N VAL A 329 5.45 -7.85 -8.80
CA VAL A 329 4.65 -9.07 -9.03
C VAL A 329 3.14 -8.78 -8.98
N ILE A 330 2.37 -9.63 -9.65
CA ILE A 330 0.91 -9.69 -9.60
C ILE A 330 0.55 -10.95 -8.81
N PRO A 331 0.07 -10.81 -7.55
CA PRO A 331 -0.23 -11.96 -6.72
C PRO A 331 -1.59 -12.57 -7.06
N SER A 332 -1.67 -13.89 -6.97
CA SER A 332 -2.89 -14.68 -7.06
C SER A 332 -2.82 -15.84 -6.07
N ALA A 333 -3.96 -16.46 -5.78
CA ALA A 333 -4.03 -17.60 -4.88
C ALA A 333 -4.75 -18.77 -5.57
N GLU A 334 -4.15 -19.96 -5.47
CA GLU A 334 -4.69 -21.17 -6.09
C GLU A 334 -5.85 -21.71 -5.24
N GLU A 335 -7.01 -21.97 -5.88
CA GLU A 335 -8.21 -22.56 -5.26
C GLU A 335 -8.62 -21.89 -3.92
N PHE A 336 -8.43 -20.57 -3.82
CA PHE A 336 -8.56 -19.88 -2.55
C PHE A 336 -10.02 -19.77 -2.10
N SER A 337 -10.35 -20.51 -1.04
CA SER A 337 -11.58 -20.35 -0.27
C SER A 337 -11.23 -20.22 1.21
N TYR A 338 -11.97 -19.40 1.95
CA TYR A 338 -11.75 -19.24 3.38
C TYR A 338 -13.06 -19.26 4.15
N ARG A 339 -13.04 -19.89 5.32
CA ARG A 339 -14.15 -19.82 6.27
C ARG A 339 -14.18 -18.45 6.94
N VAL A 340 -15.36 -17.82 7.00
CA VAL A 340 -15.54 -16.51 7.68
C VAL A 340 -15.27 -16.61 9.18
N ARG A 341 -15.53 -17.78 9.78
CA ARG A 341 -15.19 -18.14 11.16
C ARG A 341 -14.41 -19.46 11.11
N PRO A 342 -13.07 -19.41 10.93
CA PRO A 342 -12.26 -20.62 10.92
C PRO A 342 -12.16 -21.17 12.35
N ASP A 343 -12.50 -22.44 12.53
CA ASP A 343 -12.22 -23.16 13.78
C ASP A 343 -10.76 -23.66 13.82
N ALA A 344 -10.03 -23.55 12.70
CA ALA A 344 -8.62 -23.92 12.55
C ALA A 344 -7.92 -23.04 11.50
N PRO A 345 -6.58 -22.92 11.56
CA PRO A 345 -5.78 -22.28 10.51
C PRO A 345 -5.97 -22.90 9.12
N GLN A 346 -5.85 -22.11 8.05
CA GLN A 346 -6.05 -22.57 6.66
C GLN A 346 -4.76 -22.43 5.86
N ASN A 347 -4.44 -23.43 5.04
CA ASN A 347 -3.26 -23.39 4.16
C ASN A 347 -3.57 -22.58 2.90
N VAL A 348 -2.60 -21.79 2.43
CA VAL A 348 -2.74 -20.98 1.22
C VAL A 348 -1.51 -21.12 0.34
N THR A 349 -1.72 -21.41 -0.94
CA THR A 349 -0.68 -21.37 -1.97
C THR A 349 -0.80 -20.08 -2.76
N LEU A 350 0.27 -19.31 -2.82
CA LEU A 350 0.34 -18.08 -3.60
C LEU A 350 1.10 -18.32 -4.89
N LYS A 351 0.58 -17.76 -5.98
CA LYS A 351 1.25 -17.68 -7.27
C LYS A 351 1.51 -16.21 -7.58
N LEU A 352 2.78 -15.87 -7.72
CA LEU A 352 3.30 -14.52 -7.94
C LEU A 352 3.80 -14.43 -9.37
N MET A 353 3.03 -13.81 -10.25
CA MET A 353 3.44 -13.58 -11.64
C MET A 353 4.32 -12.35 -11.71
N PHE A 354 5.45 -12.40 -12.40
CA PHE A 354 6.31 -11.21 -12.56
C PHE A 354 5.59 -10.19 -13.45
N ALA A 355 5.77 -8.89 -13.18
CA ALA A 355 5.08 -7.87 -13.97
C ALA A 355 5.64 -7.77 -15.40
N ASP A 356 6.94 -8.04 -15.57
CA ASP A 356 7.64 -7.95 -16.83
C ASP A 356 7.78 -9.34 -17.50
N LYS A 357 7.81 -9.33 -18.83
CA LYS A 357 8.15 -10.49 -19.66
C LYS A 357 9.57 -10.36 -20.17
N GLU A 358 10.29 -11.47 -20.22
CA GLU A 358 11.68 -11.50 -20.66
C GLU A 358 11.87 -12.35 -21.91
N SER A 359 12.54 -11.79 -22.92
CA SER A 359 12.98 -12.53 -24.12
C SER A 359 14.50 -12.77 -24.12
N ASN A 360 15.23 -12.11 -23.22
CA ASN A 360 16.70 -12.08 -23.20
C ASN A 360 17.22 -12.69 -21.90
N TRP A 361 17.39 -14.01 -21.89
CA TRP A 361 17.85 -14.69 -20.68
C TRP A 361 19.34 -14.47 -20.43
N THR A 362 19.66 -13.70 -19.39
CA THR A 362 21.03 -13.53 -18.88
C THR A 362 21.04 -13.96 -17.41
N GLY A 363 22.02 -14.78 -17.02
CA GLY A 363 22.21 -15.11 -15.61
C GLY A 363 22.47 -13.85 -14.77
N GLU A 364 22.19 -13.92 -13.47
CA GLU A 364 22.36 -12.77 -12.58
C GLU A 364 23.77 -12.16 -12.72
N ILE A 365 23.82 -10.89 -13.13
CA ILE A 365 25.08 -10.18 -13.32
C ILE A 365 25.60 -9.77 -11.95
N THR A 366 26.80 -10.23 -11.61
CA THR A 366 27.44 -9.91 -10.34
C THR A 366 28.85 -9.36 -10.61
N GLU A 367 29.29 -8.36 -9.82
CA GLU A 367 30.63 -7.76 -9.99
C GLU A 367 31.77 -8.78 -9.92
N SER A 368 31.55 -9.88 -9.19
CA SER A 368 32.48 -11.01 -9.05
C SER A 368 32.25 -12.15 -10.04
N GLY A 369 31.10 -12.21 -10.71
CA GLY A 369 30.65 -13.38 -11.47
C GLY A 369 31.50 -13.70 -12.71
N TYR A 370 32.22 -12.71 -13.22
CA TYR A 370 33.15 -12.86 -14.35
C TYR A 370 34.61 -13.01 -13.90
N ARG A 371 34.89 -13.04 -12.59
CA ARG A 371 36.23 -13.24 -12.05
C ARG A 371 36.42 -14.69 -11.65
N LYS A 372 37.66 -15.18 -11.72
CA LYS A 372 37.99 -16.56 -11.30
C LYS A 372 37.53 -16.76 -9.84
N PRO A 373 36.76 -17.83 -9.55
CA PRO A 373 36.35 -18.12 -8.18
C PRO A 373 37.56 -18.32 -7.27
N ARG A 374 37.46 -17.87 -6.02
CA ARG A 374 38.48 -18.15 -5.00
C ARG A 374 38.40 -19.63 -4.62
N VAL A 375 39.51 -20.22 -4.19
CA VAL A 375 39.63 -21.67 -3.86
C VAL A 375 38.60 -22.15 -2.80
N HIS A 376 38.01 -21.24 -2.02
CA HIS A 376 37.01 -21.55 -1.00
C HIS A 376 35.57 -21.21 -1.39
N SER A 377 35.32 -20.93 -2.67
CA SER A 377 33.97 -20.65 -3.16
C SER A 377 33.21 -21.96 -3.46
N LYS A 378 31.87 -21.90 -3.49
CA LYS A 378 31.01 -23.09 -3.63
C LYS A 378 31.24 -23.86 -4.94
N GLU A 379 31.87 -23.22 -5.92
CA GLU A 379 32.21 -23.75 -7.23
C GLU A 379 33.39 -24.73 -7.19
N PHE A 380 34.25 -24.66 -6.16
CA PHE A 380 35.28 -25.68 -5.86
C PHE A 380 34.67 -26.82 -5.01
N SER A 381 33.73 -27.57 -5.60
CA SER A 381 33.16 -28.77 -5.00
C SER A 381 33.97 -30.03 -5.34
N LYS A 382 33.65 -31.19 -4.73
CA LYS A 382 34.33 -32.48 -4.97
C LYS A 382 34.40 -32.93 -6.44
N GLN A 383 33.67 -32.30 -7.36
CA GLN A 383 33.78 -32.54 -8.79
C GLN A 383 35.01 -31.90 -9.45
N PHE A 384 35.70 -31.00 -8.73
CA PHE A 384 36.91 -30.31 -9.20
C PHE A 384 38.22 -30.99 -8.76
N ASN A 385 38.16 -32.05 -7.95
CA ASN A 385 39.33 -32.82 -7.49
C ASN A 385 39.39 -34.20 -8.13
#